data_AF-A0A929BFN2-F1
#
_entry.id   AF-A0A929BFN2-F1
#
_cell.length_a   1.000
_cell.length_b   1.000
_cell.length_c   1.000
_cell.angle_alpha   90.00
_cell.angle_beta   90.00
_cell.angle_gamma   90.00
#
_symmetry.space_group_name_H-M   'P 1'
#
loop_
_entity.id
_entity.type
_entity.pdbx_description
1 polymer ?
#
loop_
_entity_poly.entity_id
_entity_poly.type
_entity_poly.pdbx_seq_one_letter_code
_entity_poly.pdbx_strand_id
1 'polypeptide(L)'
;MKNKKKLRDACFVMRYVTFAYPFPNRANYSYETKAIRKGDNIIFEDDKFFSIKQKYQILNIRDFCNECGNCTPFCPTRGVPFRDKPKFYLLRQSFDDAEYGFILKVNNHLIYKDENGCKELIADNNYFIYKENKINAKFDKANFSLIEADLDKSIINANFDFTTQMSVLIEATQALYSFND
;
A
#
# COMPACT_ATOMS: atom_id res chain seq x y z
N MET A 1 30.42 24.84 25.58
CA MET A 1 29.81 23.67 26.26
C MET A 1 28.39 24.03 26.70
N LYS A 2 27.41 23.15 26.39
CA LYS A 2 25.96 23.21 26.74
C LYS A 2 25.19 24.30 25.98
N ASN A 3 24.11 24.04 25.23
CA ASN A 3 22.98 23.15 25.46
C ASN A 3 22.45 22.54 24.15
N LYS A 4 22.63 21.23 23.94
CA LYS A 4 21.74 20.47 23.05
C LYS A 4 20.47 20.18 23.85
N LYS A 5 19.36 20.87 23.54
CA LYS A 5 18.03 20.45 24.01
C LYS A 5 17.82 19.03 23.50
N LYS A 6 17.82 18.05 24.42
CA LYS A 6 17.31 16.70 24.19
C LYS A 6 15.91 16.85 23.61
N LEU A 7 15.77 16.60 22.30
CA LEU A 7 14.48 16.25 21.72
C LEU A 7 14.06 14.97 22.44
N ARG A 8 13.15 15.15 23.41
CA ARG A 8 12.50 14.04 24.11
C ARG A 8 11.84 13.17 23.06
N ASP A 9 11.95 11.87 23.24
CA ASP A 9 11.38 10.81 22.40
C ASP A 9 9.90 11.07 22.08
N ALA A 10 9.66 11.83 21.01
CA ALA A 10 8.33 12.09 20.50
C ALA A 10 7.98 10.93 19.57
N CYS A 11 7.68 9.78 20.15
CA CYS A 11 6.90 8.76 19.47
C CYS A 11 5.50 9.36 19.29
N PHE A 12 5.26 10.02 18.15
CA PHE A 12 3.93 10.47 17.77
C PHE A 12 3.08 9.20 17.60
N VAL A 13 2.38 8.81 18.67
CA VAL A 13 1.09 8.16 18.51
C VAL A 13 0.22 9.25 17.91
N MET A 14 0.13 9.29 16.58
CA MET A 14 -0.87 10.13 15.91
C MET A 14 -2.22 9.54 16.30
N ARG A 15 -2.73 10.00 17.45
CA ARG A 15 -3.95 9.52 18.11
C ARG A 15 -5.21 9.98 17.36
N TYR A 16 -5.05 10.50 16.14
CA TYR A 16 -6.10 11.08 15.32
C TYR A 16 -5.83 10.83 13.84
N VAL A 17 -5.98 9.58 13.41
CA VAL A 17 -6.85 9.35 12.25
C VAL A 17 -8.08 8.61 12.78
N THR A 18 -8.77 9.22 13.75
CA THR A 18 -10.13 8.83 14.10
C THR A 18 -11.06 9.39 13.04
N PHE A 19 -11.23 8.68 11.93
CA PHE A 19 -12.48 8.78 11.18
C PHE A 19 -13.47 7.81 11.82
N ALA A 20 -14.16 8.31 12.85
CA ALA A 20 -15.42 7.76 13.31
C ALA A 20 -16.52 8.27 12.37
N TYR A 21 -16.53 7.78 11.13
CA TYR A 21 -17.72 7.74 10.29
C TYR A 21 -17.75 6.33 9.70
N PRO A 22 -18.92 5.70 9.52
CA PRO A 22 -18.97 4.39 8.91
C PRO A 22 -18.49 4.59 7.47
N PHE A 23 -17.21 4.37 7.20
CA PHE A 23 -16.82 3.94 5.87
C PHE A 23 -17.71 2.73 5.62
N PRO A 24 -18.66 2.78 4.66
CA PRO A 24 -19.34 1.56 4.26
C PRO A 24 -18.22 0.60 3.94
N ASN A 25 -18.30 -0.60 4.51
CA ASN A 25 -17.24 -1.59 4.46
C ASN A 25 -17.07 -2.06 2.99
N ARG A 26 -16.45 -1.22 2.17
CA ARG A 26 -15.92 -1.44 0.82
C ARG A 26 -14.65 -2.28 0.96
N ALA A 27 -14.79 -3.38 1.67
CA ALA A 27 -13.68 -4.13 2.22
C ALA A 27 -13.78 -5.58 1.83
N ASN A 28 -14.97 -6.02 1.40
CA ASN A 28 -15.23 -7.36 0.92
C ASN A 28 -15.50 -7.25 -0.56
N TYR A 29 -14.58 -7.77 -1.34
CA TYR A 29 -14.70 -7.79 -2.77
C TYR A 29 -14.19 -9.11 -3.33
N SER A 30 -14.81 -9.55 -4.42
CA SER A 30 -14.27 -10.59 -5.30
C SER A 30 -13.62 -9.89 -6.48
N TYR A 31 -12.40 -10.25 -6.83
CA TYR A 31 -11.69 -9.62 -7.94
C TYR A 31 -10.97 -10.66 -8.81
N GLU A 32 -10.91 -10.35 -10.09
CA GLU A 32 -10.03 -11.00 -11.06
C GLU A 32 -8.58 -10.56 -10.78
N THR A 33 -7.84 -11.35 -10.03
CA THR A 33 -6.44 -11.04 -9.70
C THR A 33 -5.45 -11.84 -10.53
N LYS A 34 -5.88 -12.61 -11.54
CA LYS A 34 -4.99 -13.49 -12.28
C LYS A 34 -5.09 -13.28 -13.79
N ALA A 35 -3.94 -13.10 -14.42
CA ALA A 35 -3.79 -13.05 -15.87
C ALA A 35 -2.92 -14.22 -16.35
N ILE A 36 -3.43 -14.99 -17.31
CA ILE A 36 -2.77 -16.19 -17.85
C ILE A 36 -2.60 -16.04 -19.35
N ARG A 37 -1.37 -16.26 -19.82
CA ARG A 37 -1.10 -16.36 -21.25
C ARG A 37 -1.48 -17.74 -21.78
N LYS A 38 -2.33 -17.78 -22.82
CA LYS A 38 -2.61 -18.97 -23.63
C LYS A 38 -2.33 -18.66 -25.11
N GLY A 39 -1.16 -19.06 -25.59
CA GLY A 39 -0.66 -18.66 -26.91
C GLY A 39 -0.34 -17.17 -26.94
N ASP A 40 -0.88 -16.44 -27.91
CA ASP A 40 -0.75 -14.98 -28.01
C ASP A 40 -1.82 -14.21 -27.22
N ASN A 41 -2.80 -14.91 -26.64
CA ASN A 41 -3.90 -14.30 -25.90
C ASN A 41 -3.65 -14.30 -24.40
N ILE A 42 -4.17 -13.28 -23.70
CA ILE A 42 -4.21 -13.20 -22.25
C ILE A 42 -5.65 -13.39 -21.80
N ILE A 43 -5.86 -14.30 -20.84
CA ILE A 43 -7.16 -14.62 -20.26
C ILE A 43 -7.13 -14.25 -18.78
N PHE A 44 -8.22 -13.67 -18.29
CA PHE A 44 -8.38 -13.30 -16.89
C PHE A 44 -9.19 -14.36 -16.16
N GLU A 45 -8.79 -14.66 -14.92
CA GLU A 45 -9.46 -15.61 -14.04
C GLU A 45 -9.72 -14.95 -12.67
N ASP A 46 -10.88 -15.25 -12.11
CA ASP A 46 -11.16 -15.01 -10.70
C ASP A 46 -10.32 -15.96 -9.83
N ASP A 47 -9.62 -15.42 -8.83
CA ASP A 47 -8.79 -16.21 -7.91
C ASP A 47 -9.38 -16.19 -6.50
N LYS A 48 -9.57 -15.01 -5.90
CA LYS A 48 -9.86 -14.90 -4.46
C LYS A 48 -10.79 -13.74 -4.10
N PHE A 49 -11.52 -13.95 -3.00
CA PHE A 49 -12.17 -12.89 -2.26
C PHE A 49 -11.17 -12.19 -1.35
N PHE A 50 -10.99 -10.89 -1.56
CA PHE A 50 -10.26 -10.04 -0.63
C PHE A 50 -11.23 -9.39 0.35
N SER A 51 -11.06 -9.67 1.65
CA SER A 51 -11.95 -9.24 2.72
C SER A 51 -11.18 -8.58 3.87
N ILE A 52 -11.44 -7.29 4.12
CA ILE A 52 -10.96 -6.57 5.29
C ILE A 52 -12.07 -6.58 6.35
N LYS A 53 -11.91 -7.48 7.34
CA LYS A 53 -12.90 -7.62 8.43
C LYS A 53 -12.73 -6.61 9.55
N GLN A 54 -11.56 -5.99 9.65
CA GLN A 54 -11.24 -5.10 10.76
C GLN A 54 -11.42 -3.63 10.37
N LYS A 55 -12.29 -2.94 11.12
CA LYS A 55 -12.70 -1.55 10.90
C LYS A 55 -11.55 -0.53 10.98
N TYR A 56 -10.63 -0.72 11.92
CA TYR A 56 -9.52 0.23 12.13
C TYR A 56 -8.21 -0.40 11.72
N GLN A 57 -7.46 0.24 10.82
CA GLN A 57 -6.12 -0.20 10.43
C GLN A 57 -5.07 0.80 10.91
N ILE A 58 -3.87 0.31 11.17
CA ILE A 58 -2.72 1.13 11.58
C ILE A 58 -1.65 1.00 10.51
N LEU A 59 -1.11 2.14 10.09
CA LEU A 59 0.07 2.24 9.24
C LEU A 59 1.29 2.58 10.08
N ASN A 60 2.46 2.06 9.70
CA ASN A 60 3.73 2.44 10.33
C ASN A 60 4.38 3.56 9.50
N ILE A 61 4.40 4.79 10.01
CA ILE A 61 5.17 5.87 9.39
C ILE A 61 6.62 5.74 9.85
N ARG A 62 7.48 5.27 8.95
CA ARG A 62 8.82 4.82 9.29
C ARG A 62 9.75 5.96 9.69
N ASP A 63 9.61 7.14 9.10
CA ASP A 63 10.41 8.32 9.47
C ASP A 63 10.26 8.74 10.93
N PHE A 64 9.14 8.37 11.58
CA PHE A 64 8.89 8.65 13.00
C PHE A 64 9.04 7.41 13.90
N CYS A 65 9.41 6.26 13.35
CA CYS A 65 9.52 5.00 14.08
C CYS A 65 10.97 4.68 14.40
N ASN A 66 11.26 4.46 15.68
CA ASN A 66 12.57 4.02 16.19
C ASN A 66 12.58 2.57 16.67
N GLU A 67 11.57 1.77 16.29
CA GLU A 67 11.43 0.36 16.68
C GLU A 67 11.35 0.09 18.20
N CYS A 68 10.99 1.08 19.02
CA CYS A 68 10.92 0.90 20.48
C CYS A 68 9.82 -0.06 20.97
N GLY A 69 8.90 -0.49 20.11
CA GLY A 69 7.83 -1.43 20.45
C GLY A 69 6.62 -0.81 21.17
N ASN A 70 6.60 0.49 21.45
CA ASN A 70 5.48 1.17 22.11
C ASN A 70 4.14 1.03 21.37
N CYS A 71 4.17 0.75 20.07
CA CYS A 71 2.97 0.54 19.27
C CYS A 71 2.26 -0.80 19.54
N THR A 72 2.96 -1.81 20.11
CA THR A 72 2.43 -3.17 20.26
C THR A 72 1.17 -3.25 21.12
N PRO A 73 1.09 -2.62 22.32
CA PRO A 73 -0.12 -2.63 23.13
C PRO A 73 -1.33 -1.94 22.48
N PHE A 74 -1.09 -1.05 21.51
CA PHE A 74 -2.14 -0.31 20.81
C PHE A 74 -2.60 -1.00 19.52
N CYS A 75 -2.06 -2.17 19.18
CA CYS A 75 -2.38 -2.86 17.95
C CYS A 75 -3.75 -3.55 18.00
N PRO A 76 -4.74 -3.17 17.15
CA PRO A 76 -6.06 -3.80 17.16
C PRO A 76 -6.02 -5.29 16.74
N THR A 77 -5.03 -5.68 15.91
CA THR A 77 -4.84 -7.08 15.48
C THR A 77 -3.99 -7.91 16.44
N ARG A 78 -3.60 -7.41 17.62
CA ARG A 78 -2.63 -8.07 18.52
C ARG A 78 -1.28 -8.41 17.84
N GLY A 79 -0.86 -7.60 16.87
CA GLY A 79 0.44 -7.74 16.18
C GLY A 79 1.52 -6.81 16.74
N VAL A 80 2.67 -6.78 16.08
CA VAL A 80 3.82 -5.93 16.37
C VAL A 80 3.96 -4.88 15.26
N PRO A 81 3.33 -3.68 15.39
CA PRO A 81 3.13 -2.79 14.24
C PRO A 81 4.40 -2.31 13.54
N PHE A 82 5.51 -2.10 14.26
CA PHE A 82 6.77 -1.67 13.64
C PHE A 82 7.41 -2.75 12.74
N ARG A 83 6.98 -4.01 12.88
CA ARG A 83 7.47 -5.17 12.13
C ARG A 83 6.44 -5.64 11.10
N ASP A 84 5.18 -5.77 11.52
CA ASP A 84 4.17 -6.52 10.77
C ASP A 84 3.31 -5.64 9.86
N LYS A 85 3.28 -4.31 10.08
CA LYS A 85 2.44 -3.40 9.30
C LYS A 85 3.23 -2.75 8.16
N PRO A 86 2.55 -2.35 7.08
CA PRO A 86 3.18 -1.63 5.98
C PRO A 86 4.00 -0.43 6.48
N LYS A 87 5.26 -0.38 6.05
CA LYS A 87 6.20 0.70 6.37
C LYS A 87 6.07 1.79 5.31
N PHE A 88 5.64 2.97 5.74
CA PHE A 88 5.46 4.14 4.89
C PHE A 88 6.55 5.17 5.18
N TYR A 89 7.24 5.59 4.14
CA TYR A 89 8.21 6.67 4.17
C TYR A 89 7.56 7.92 3.59
N LEU A 90 7.81 9.05 4.25
CA LEU A 90 7.46 10.39 3.82
C LEU A 90 8.64 11.05 3.12
N LEU A 91 9.85 10.76 3.58
CA LEU A 91 11.07 11.32 3.01
C LEU A 91 11.66 10.41 1.94
N ARG A 92 12.00 11.00 0.80
CA ARG A 92 12.61 10.27 -0.33
C ARG A 92 13.92 9.59 0.06
N GLN A 93 14.77 10.28 0.80
CA GLN A 93 16.06 9.74 1.24
C GLN A 93 15.88 8.50 2.12
N SER A 94 15.00 8.58 3.14
CA SER A 94 14.70 7.44 4.00
C SER A 94 14.11 6.26 3.23
N PHE A 95 13.27 6.53 2.23
CA PHE A 95 12.78 5.49 1.34
C PHE A 95 13.93 4.86 0.55
N ASP A 96 14.79 5.66 -0.08
CA ASP A 96 15.90 5.17 -0.91
C ASP A 96 16.88 4.30 -0.10
N ASP A 97 17.17 4.66 1.14
CA ASP A 97 18.07 3.91 2.05
C ASP A 97 17.42 2.63 2.63
N ALA A 98 16.11 2.48 2.53
CA ALA A 98 15.39 1.33 3.07
C ALA A 98 15.52 0.07 2.22
N GLU A 99 15.51 -1.10 2.87
CA GLU A 99 15.43 -2.41 2.20
C GLU A 99 14.06 -2.61 1.53
N TYR A 100 12.98 -2.21 2.22
CA TYR A 100 11.62 -2.33 1.69
C TYR A 100 10.67 -1.29 2.29
N GLY A 101 9.55 -1.10 1.61
CA GLY A 101 8.39 -0.35 2.10
C GLY A 101 7.73 0.48 1.01
N PHE A 102 6.93 1.44 1.43
CA PHE A 102 6.06 2.24 0.59
C PHE A 102 6.42 3.73 0.65
N ILE A 103 6.24 4.43 -0.46
CA ILE A 103 6.22 5.89 -0.51
C ILE A 103 5.07 6.34 -1.41
N LEU A 104 4.29 7.32 -0.97
CA LEU A 104 3.28 7.97 -1.80
C LEU A 104 3.90 9.23 -2.41
N LYS A 105 3.98 9.28 -3.74
CA LYS A 105 4.38 10.47 -4.49
C LYS A 105 3.15 11.29 -4.88
N VAL A 106 3.42 12.50 -5.39
CA VAL A 106 2.42 13.36 -6.03
C VAL A 106 1.63 12.61 -7.10
N ASN A 107 0.42 13.10 -7.39
CA ASN A 107 -0.51 12.51 -8.37
C ASN A 107 -0.92 11.07 -8.03
N ASN A 108 -1.10 10.76 -6.73
CA ASN A 108 -1.56 9.45 -6.27
C ASN A 108 -0.73 8.30 -6.85
N HIS A 109 0.58 8.41 -6.73
CA HIS A 109 1.50 7.39 -7.21
C HIS A 109 2.14 6.70 -6.02
N LEU A 110 1.60 5.54 -5.65
CA LEU A 110 2.12 4.69 -4.58
C LEU A 110 3.20 3.78 -5.15
N ILE A 111 4.38 3.82 -4.54
CA ILE A 111 5.49 2.95 -4.90
C ILE A 111 5.81 2.06 -3.72
N TYR A 112 5.94 0.77 -3.99
CA TYR A 112 6.51 -0.22 -3.09
C TYR A 112 7.84 -0.70 -3.64
N LYS A 113 8.80 -0.96 -2.75
CA LYS A 113 10.03 -1.67 -3.11
C LYS A 113 10.37 -2.75 -2.11
N ASP A 114 11.09 -3.76 -2.57
CA ASP A 114 11.81 -4.75 -1.78
C ASP A 114 13.03 -5.30 -2.57
N GLU A 115 13.64 -6.37 -2.07
CA GLU A 115 14.77 -7.05 -2.71
C GLU A 115 14.48 -7.58 -4.11
N ASN A 116 13.20 -7.81 -4.46
CA ASN A 116 12.78 -8.33 -5.76
C ASN A 116 12.48 -7.21 -6.78
N GLY A 117 12.49 -5.96 -6.34
CA GLY A 117 12.32 -4.79 -7.20
C GLY A 117 11.21 -3.86 -6.75
N CYS A 118 10.66 -3.11 -7.71
CA CYS A 118 9.64 -2.09 -7.45
C CYS A 118 8.28 -2.49 -8.04
N LYS A 119 7.23 -2.14 -7.30
CA LYS A 119 5.84 -2.21 -7.72
C LYS A 119 5.22 -0.82 -7.59
N GLU A 120 4.53 -0.37 -8.61
CA GLU A 120 3.94 0.96 -8.69
C GLU A 120 2.43 0.82 -8.88
N LEU A 121 1.67 1.64 -8.18
CA LEU A 121 0.23 1.80 -8.38
C LEU A 121 -0.08 3.29 -8.51
N ILE A 122 -0.60 3.68 -9.67
CA ILE A 122 -1.04 5.04 -9.94
C ILE A 122 -2.57 5.03 -9.95
N ALA A 123 -3.18 5.93 -9.17
CA ALA A 123 -4.63 6.04 -9.09
C ALA A 123 -5.13 7.34 -9.73
N ASP A 124 -6.03 7.20 -10.70
CA ASP A 124 -6.81 8.33 -11.20
C ASP A 124 -8.27 8.26 -10.68
N ASN A 125 -9.18 8.98 -11.32
CA ASN A 125 -10.60 9.02 -10.93
C ASN A 125 -11.33 7.69 -11.20
N ASN A 126 -10.95 6.97 -12.25
CA ASN A 126 -11.68 5.81 -12.76
C ASN A 126 -10.84 4.52 -12.75
N TYR A 127 -9.52 4.62 -12.68
CA TYR A 127 -8.62 3.50 -12.91
C TYR A 127 -7.48 3.45 -11.89
N PHE A 128 -7.00 2.22 -11.69
CA PHE A 128 -5.68 1.95 -11.14
C PHE A 128 -4.77 1.42 -12.24
N ILE A 129 -3.57 1.99 -12.34
CA ILE A 129 -2.51 1.52 -13.24
C ILE A 129 -1.42 0.88 -12.38
N TYR A 130 -1.28 -0.44 -12.50
CA TYR A 130 -0.26 -1.23 -11.85
C TYR A 130 0.93 -1.44 -12.78
N LYS A 131 2.15 -1.31 -12.24
CA LYS A 131 3.39 -1.63 -12.94
C LYS A 131 4.35 -2.37 -12.03
N GLU A 132 4.96 -3.41 -12.57
CA GLU A 132 6.03 -4.16 -11.93
C GLU A 132 6.90 -4.75 -13.03
N ASN A 133 8.15 -4.30 -13.14
CA ASN A 133 9.13 -4.81 -14.12
C ASN A 133 8.53 -5.20 -15.49
N LYS A 134 8.26 -6.50 -15.69
CA LYS A 134 7.76 -7.14 -16.91
C LYS A 134 6.23 -7.24 -17.02
N ILE A 135 5.51 -6.52 -16.17
CA ILE A 135 4.06 -6.62 -15.98
C ILE A 135 3.49 -5.21 -15.88
N ASN A 136 2.50 -4.91 -16.71
CA ASN A 136 1.64 -3.75 -16.60
C ASN A 136 0.19 -4.22 -16.56
N ALA A 137 -0.63 -3.61 -15.72
CA ALA A 137 -2.04 -3.94 -15.65
C ALA A 137 -2.89 -2.70 -15.33
N LYS A 138 -4.12 -2.69 -15.83
CA LYS A 138 -5.10 -1.63 -15.61
C LYS A 138 -6.34 -2.23 -14.98
N PHE A 139 -6.80 -1.63 -13.90
CA PHE A 139 -7.99 -2.05 -13.18
C PHE A 139 -9.03 -0.93 -13.18
N ASP A 140 -10.30 -1.30 -13.25
CA ASP A 140 -11.40 -0.38 -12.97
C ASP A 140 -11.39 -0.02 -11.47
N LYS A 141 -11.55 1.25 -11.11
CA LYS A 141 -11.49 1.64 -9.70
C LYS A 141 -12.77 1.34 -8.92
N ALA A 142 -13.93 1.32 -9.59
CA ALA A 142 -15.22 1.15 -8.92
C ALA A 142 -15.42 -0.28 -8.43
N ASN A 143 -14.95 -1.26 -9.20
CA ASN A 143 -15.11 -2.68 -8.89
C ASN A 143 -13.79 -3.48 -8.90
N PHE A 144 -12.64 -2.84 -9.15
CA PHE A 144 -11.31 -3.46 -9.23
C PHE A 144 -11.19 -4.62 -10.23
N SER A 145 -12.05 -4.66 -11.26
CA SER A 145 -11.93 -5.66 -12.32
C SER A 145 -10.70 -5.37 -13.19
N LEU A 146 -9.99 -6.42 -13.60
CA LEU A 146 -8.85 -6.30 -14.51
C LEU A 146 -9.35 -5.96 -15.92
N ILE A 147 -9.01 -4.78 -16.42
CA ILE A 147 -9.42 -4.29 -17.75
C ILE A 147 -8.39 -4.71 -18.80
N GLU A 148 -7.11 -4.56 -18.48
CA GLU A 148 -6.01 -4.78 -19.41
C GLU A 148 -4.80 -5.32 -18.65
N ALA A 149 -4.08 -6.27 -19.24
CA ALA A 149 -2.79 -6.71 -18.74
C ALA A 149 -1.84 -6.86 -19.92
N ASP A 150 -0.69 -6.21 -19.84
CA ASP A 150 0.44 -6.40 -20.74
C ASP A 150 1.56 -7.09 -19.96
N LEU A 151 1.86 -8.31 -20.38
CA LEU A 151 2.85 -9.18 -19.75
C LEU A 151 3.99 -9.40 -20.74
N ASP A 152 5.24 -9.36 -20.29
CA ASP A 152 6.37 -9.78 -21.13
C ASP A 152 6.20 -11.24 -21.58
N LYS A 153 6.76 -11.61 -22.75
CA LYS A 153 6.64 -12.96 -23.32
C LYS A 153 7.15 -14.07 -22.39
N SER A 154 8.06 -13.77 -21.47
CA SER A 154 8.55 -14.73 -20.46
C SER A 154 7.58 -15.02 -19.32
N ILE A 155 6.54 -14.20 -19.12
CA ILE A 155 5.58 -14.35 -18.01
C ILE A 155 4.34 -15.14 -18.45
N ILE A 156 4.20 -16.38 -17.96
CA ILE A 156 3.05 -17.23 -18.32
C ILE A 156 1.83 -16.92 -17.44
N ASN A 157 2.06 -16.60 -16.18
CA ASN A 157 1.02 -16.35 -15.19
C ASN A 157 1.44 -15.17 -14.29
N ALA A 158 0.53 -14.22 -14.09
CA ALA A 158 0.70 -13.09 -13.21
C ALA A 158 -0.46 -13.05 -12.20
N ASN A 159 -0.13 -12.88 -10.92
CA ASN A 159 -1.10 -12.68 -9.85
C ASN A 159 -0.97 -11.23 -9.30
N PHE A 160 -2.11 -10.62 -9.02
CA PHE A 160 -2.28 -9.22 -8.63
C PHE A 160 -2.86 -9.07 -7.21
N ASP A 161 -2.72 -10.08 -6.34
CA ASP A 161 -3.18 -10.05 -4.95
C ASP A 161 -2.53 -8.88 -4.18
N PHE A 162 -1.28 -8.56 -4.50
CA PHE A 162 -0.57 -7.43 -3.91
C PHE A 162 -1.12 -6.08 -4.40
N THR A 163 -1.57 -5.99 -5.65
CA THR A 163 -2.21 -4.79 -6.22
C THR A 163 -3.47 -4.42 -5.44
N THR A 164 -4.25 -5.42 -5.02
CA THR A 164 -5.43 -5.22 -4.17
C THR A 164 -5.06 -4.61 -2.81
N GLN A 165 -3.93 -5.01 -2.23
CA GLN A 165 -3.45 -4.39 -0.99
C GLN A 165 -3.00 -2.94 -1.25
N MET A 166 -2.28 -2.70 -2.35
CA MET A 166 -1.84 -1.37 -2.75
C MET A 166 -3.01 -0.41 -3.00
N SER A 167 -4.13 -0.88 -3.55
CA SER A 167 -5.31 -0.04 -3.83
C SER A 167 -5.99 0.45 -2.56
N VAL A 168 -6.07 -0.40 -1.54
CA VAL A 168 -6.55 0.01 -0.20
C VAL A 168 -5.57 1.01 0.43
N LEU A 169 -4.28 0.75 0.31
CA LEU A 169 -3.24 1.59 0.90
C LEU A 169 -3.15 2.97 0.26
N ILE A 170 -3.26 3.08 -1.07
CA ILE A 170 -3.17 4.37 -1.76
C ILE A 170 -4.34 5.28 -1.39
N GLU A 171 -5.55 4.74 -1.30
CA GLU A 171 -6.72 5.49 -0.84
C GLU A 171 -6.60 5.90 0.62
N ALA A 172 -6.11 5.01 1.49
CA ALA A 172 -5.90 5.32 2.90
C ALA A 172 -4.81 6.40 3.14
N THR A 173 -3.80 6.46 2.27
CA THR A 173 -2.65 7.35 2.43
C THR A 173 -2.80 8.69 1.73
N GLN A 174 -3.73 8.85 0.79
CA GLN A 174 -4.13 10.15 0.24
C GLN A 174 -4.49 11.16 1.35
N ALA A 175 -5.19 10.69 2.39
CA ALA A 175 -5.55 11.51 3.54
C ALA A 175 -4.34 11.99 4.38
N LEU A 176 -3.19 11.29 4.31
CA LEU A 176 -1.98 11.69 5.04
C LEU A 176 -1.28 12.90 4.43
N TYR A 177 -1.40 13.08 3.10
CA TYR A 177 -0.73 14.15 2.35
C TYR A 177 -1.65 15.32 2.01
N SER A 178 -2.93 15.26 2.39
CA SER A 178 -3.91 16.35 2.24
C SER A 178 -3.70 17.51 3.23
N PHE A 179 -2.57 17.55 3.94
CA PHE A 179 -2.23 18.57 4.96
C PHE A 179 -1.08 19.50 4.53
N ASN A 180 -0.64 19.45 3.28
CA ASN A 180 0.44 20.29 2.74
C ASN A 180 -0.08 21.41 1.82
N ASP A 181 -1.15 22.10 2.23
CA ASP A 181 -1.58 23.39 1.67
C ASP A 181 -1.46 24.49 2.73
#